data_AF-B9L5X3-F1
#
_entry.id   AF-B9L5X3-F1
#
_cell.length_a   1.000
_cell.length_b   1.000
_cell.length_c   1.000
_cell.angle_alpha   90.00
_cell.angle_beta   90.00
_cell.angle_gamma   90.00
#
_symmetry.space_group_name_H-M   'P 1'
#
loop_
_entity.id
_entity.type
_entity.pdbx_description
1 polymer ?
#
loop_
_entity_poly.entity_id
_entity_poly.type
_entity_poly.pdbx_seq_one_letter_code
_entity_poly.pdbx_strand_id
1 'polypeptide(L)'
;MKKAFTLIELIFVIVIIGLLAAVAVPKFLNLKQHAEANSVVKTTVDAAQQAVEAAINYRDLEGKEYNLSDLITLKGKNWNWPDNNTTEYNDSGNIVARIELGDGWVNYEINCSKFKDQTTIEKCKNLLGKSSIEANLTY
;
A
#
# COMPACT_ATOMS: atom_id res chain seq x y z
N MET A 1 40.47 35.61 -13.75
CA MET A 1 39.18 36.03 -14.33
C MET A 1 38.16 34.94 -14.08
N LYS A 2 37.10 35.19 -13.31
CA LYS A 2 36.00 34.21 -13.14
C LYS A 2 35.18 34.22 -14.44
N LYS A 3 35.03 33.06 -15.10
CA LYS A 3 34.07 32.90 -16.20
C LYS A 3 32.67 33.13 -15.63
N ALA A 4 32.05 34.24 -16.02
CA ALA A 4 30.63 34.46 -15.76
C ALA A 4 29.81 33.62 -16.75
N PHE A 5 28.74 32.99 -16.27
CA PHE A 5 27.81 32.23 -17.09
C PHE A 5 27.10 33.16 -18.08
N THR A 6 26.91 32.71 -19.32
CA THR A 6 26.18 33.50 -20.32
C THR A 6 24.67 33.36 -20.12
N LEU A 7 23.90 34.42 -20.44
CA LEU A 7 22.43 34.35 -20.38
C LEU A 7 21.87 33.27 -21.33
N ILE A 8 22.51 33.06 -22.48
CA ILE A 8 22.10 32.05 -23.45
C ILE A 8 22.29 30.63 -22.92
N GLU A 9 23.38 30.34 -22.20
CA GLU A 9 23.57 29.04 -21.55
C GLU A 9 22.47 28.76 -20.54
N LEU A 10 22.09 29.76 -19.73
CA LEU A 10 21.01 29.59 -18.75
C LEU A 10 19.67 29.29 -19.43
N ILE A 11 19.37 29.97 -20.54
CA ILE A 11 18.13 29.76 -21.32
C ILE A 11 18.09 28.34 -21.92
N PHE A 12 19.19 27.84 -22.48
CA PHE A 12 19.22 26.49 -23.02
C PHE A 12 19.00 25.43 -21.94
N VAL A 13 19.56 25.62 -20.75
CA VAL A 13 19.39 24.69 -19.62
C VAL A 13 17.91 24.61 -19.19
N ILE A 14 17.23 25.75 -19.01
CA ILE A 14 15.82 25.74 -18.61
C ILE A 14 14.92 25.11 -19.69
N VAL A 15 15.24 25.29 -20.97
CA VAL A 15 14.50 24.67 -22.09
C VAL A 15 14.66 23.15 -22.07
N ILE A 16 15.88 22.64 -21.87
CA ILE A 16 16.14 21.20 -21.80
C ILE A 16 15.42 20.59 -20.58
N ILE A 17 15.52 21.22 -19.41
CA ILE A 17 14.83 20.76 -18.19
C ILE A 17 13.31 20.77 -18.40
N GLY A 18 12.76 21.79 -19.04
CA GLY A 18 11.34 21.88 -19.37
C GLY A 18 10.87 20.73 -20.25
N LEU A 19 11.62 20.39 -21.29
CA LEU A 19 11.30 19.29 -22.21
C LEU A 19 11.34 17.93 -21.50
N LEU A 20 12.37 17.68 -20.68
CA LEU A 20 12.48 16.44 -19.91
C LEU A 20 11.38 16.31 -18.86
N ALA A 21 11.03 17.42 -18.17
CA ALA A 21 9.97 17.43 -17.18
C ALA A 21 8.60 17.09 -17.79
N ALA A 22 8.31 17.58 -18.99
CA ALA A 22 7.03 17.33 -19.69
C ALA A 22 6.76 15.84 -19.90
N VAL A 23 7.79 15.03 -20.20
CA VAL A 23 7.66 13.57 -20.38
C VAL A 23 7.81 12.78 -19.09
N ALA A 24 8.62 13.28 -18.14
CA ALA A 24 8.93 12.56 -16.91
C ALA A 24 7.81 12.62 -15.87
N VAL A 25 7.15 13.78 -15.71
CA VAL A 25 6.08 13.99 -14.72
C VAL A 25 4.90 13.01 -14.88
N PRO A 26 4.27 12.86 -16.06
CA PRO A 26 3.14 11.93 -16.20
C PRO A 26 3.54 10.48 -15.97
N LYS A 27 4.75 10.07 -16.40
CA LYS A 27 5.29 8.74 -16.14
C LYS A 27 5.50 8.50 -14.65
N PHE A 28 6.05 9.48 -13.94
CA PHE A 28 6.28 9.37 -12.50
C PHE A 28 4.98 9.27 -11.71
N LEU A 29 3.94 10.04 -12.07
CA LEU A 29 2.61 9.92 -11.46
C LEU A 29 2.03 8.52 -11.69
N ASN A 30 2.14 8.00 -12.91
CA ASN A 30 1.70 6.65 -13.23
C ASN A 30 2.45 5.60 -12.39
N LEU A 31 3.77 5.70 -12.29
CA LEU A 31 4.57 4.78 -11.46
C LEU A 31 4.17 4.84 -9.98
N LYS A 32 3.93 6.04 -9.44
CA LYS A 32 3.45 6.22 -8.06
C LYS A 32 2.11 5.51 -7.81
N GLN A 33 1.12 5.73 -8.67
CA GLN A 33 -0.20 5.09 -8.56
C GLN A 33 -0.10 3.56 -8.67
N HIS A 34 0.83 3.05 -9.50
CA HIS A 34 1.06 1.61 -9.61
C HIS A 34 1.72 1.03 -8.37
N ALA A 35 2.75 1.70 -7.86
CA ALA A 35 3.41 1.32 -6.62
C ALA A 35 2.44 1.33 -5.44
N GLU A 36 1.55 2.32 -5.35
CA GLU A 36 0.51 2.39 -4.33
C GLU A 36 -0.41 1.17 -4.40
N ALA A 37 -1.07 0.93 -5.54
CA ALA A 37 -1.98 -0.20 -5.72
C ALA A 37 -1.29 -1.54 -5.39
N ASN A 38 -0.08 -1.75 -5.90
CA ASN A 38 0.68 -2.98 -5.67
C ASN A 38 1.10 -3.13 -4.20
N SER A 39 1.52 -2.04 -3.56
CA SER A 39 1.92 -2.06 -2.16
C SER A 39 0.77 -2.45 -1.24
N VAL A 40 -0.43 -1.91 -1.47
CA VAL A 40 -1.61 -2.26 -0.67
C VAL A 40 -1.97 -3.72 -0.89
N VAL A 41 -2.11 -4.15 -2.14
CA VAL A 41 -2.47 -5.55 -2.47
C VAL A 41 -1.50 -6.54 -1.84
N LYS A 42 -0.19 -6.36 -2.09
CA LYS A 42 0.84 -7.26 -1.61
C LYS A 42 0.93 -7.25 -0.09
N THR A 43 0.95 -6.06 0.52
CA THR A 43 1.08 -5.95 1.98
C THR A 43 -0.10 -6.59 2.69
N THR A 44 -1.33 -6.36 2.21
CA THR A 44 -2.52 -6.94 2.85
C THR A 44 -2.49 -8.46 2.83
N VAL A 45 -2.20 -9.05 1.66
CA VAL A 45 -2.17 -10.51 1.50
C VAL A 45 -1.02 -11.12 2.29
N ASP A 46 0.19 -10.59 2.16
CA ASP A 46 1.38 -11.10 2.85
C ASP A 46 1.21 -10.99 4.38
N ALA A 47 0.63 -9.89 4.87
CA ALA A 47 0.46 -9.67 6.30
C ALA A 47 -0.65 -10.55 6.89
N ALA A 48 -1.74 -10.78 6.16
CA ALA A 48 -2.78 -11.71 6.60
C ALA A 48 -2.23 -13.15 6.69
N GLN A 49 -1.43 -13.58 5.71
CA GLN A 49 -0.77 -14.89 5.74
C GLN A 49 0.23 -15.00 6.91
N GLN A 50 1.06 -13.98 7.10
CA GLN A 50 1.99 -13.93 8.24
C GLN A 50 1.26 -13.96 9.59
N ALA A 51 0.11 -13.28 9.71
CA ALA A 51 -0.69 -13.31 10.92
C ALA A 51 -1.18 -14.72 11.26
N VAL A 52 -1.64 -15.49 10.27
CA VAL A 52 -2.03 -16.89 10.46
C VAL A 52 -0.85 -17.73 10.95
N GLU A 53 0.29 -17.64 10.27
CA GLU A 53 1.49 -18.40 10.64
C GLU A 53 1.97 -18.04 12.06
N ALA A 54 2.00 -16.75 12.40
CA ALA A 54 2.35 -16.29 13.73
C ALA A 54 1.36 -16.78 14.78
N ALA A 55 0.05 -16.74 14.49
CA ALA A 55 -0.99 -17.16 15.41
C ALA A 55 -0.92 -18.66 15.77
N ILE A 56 -0.64 -19.51 14.78
CA ILE A 56 -0.40 -20.95 15.01
C ILE A 56 0.78 -21.13 15.97
N ASN A 57 1.90 -20.44 15.70
CA ASN A 57 3.09 -20.53 16.54
C ASN A 57 2.83 -20.06 17.98
N TYR A 58 2.11 -18.95 18.16
CA TYR A 58 1.74 -18.45 19.48
C TYR A 58 0.81 -19.41 20.24
N ARG A 59 -0.18 -20.00 19.55
CA ARG A 59 -1.12 -20.97 20.15
C ARG A 59 -0.40 -22.22 20.62
N ASP A 60 0.54 -22.73 19.82
CA ASP A 60 1.25 -23.98 20.10
C ASP A 60 2.35 -23.81 21.16
N LEU A 61 3.02 -22.65 21.21
CA LEU A 61 4.19 -22.43 22.06
C LEU A 61 3.87 -21.72 23.38
N GLU A 62 3.01 -20.71 23.36
CA GLU A 62 2.80 -19.83 24.53
C GLU A 62 1.46 -20.05 25.22
N GLY A 63 0.43 -20.56 24.51
CA GLY A 63 -0.89 -20.83 25.06
C GLY A 63 -1.59 -19.60 25.66
N LYS A 64 -1.18 -18.40 25.26
CA LYS A 64 -1.73 -17.11 25.72
C LYS A 64 -2.63 -16.50 24.66
N GLU A 65 -3.52 -15.61 25.10
CA GLU A 65 -4.22 -14.70 24.21
C GLU A 65 -3.22 -13.76 23.54
N TYR A 66 -3.41 -13.55 22.24
CA TYR A 66 -2.63 -12.65 21.40
C TYR A 66 -3.59 -11.80 20.57
N ASN A 67 -3.14 -10.60 20.19
CA ASN A 67 -3.85 -9.72 19.29
C ASN A 67 -3.13 -9.63 17.95
N LEU A 68 -3.79 -9.09 16.93
CA LEU A 68 -3.15 -8.92 15.61
C LEU A 68 -1.88 -8.04 15.70
N SER A 69 -1.87 -7.05 16.58
CA SER A 69 -0.73 -6.16 16.81
C SER A 69 0.49 -6.85 17.43
N ASP A 70 0.27 -7.99 18.09
CA ASP A 70 1.34 -8.81 18.68
C ASP A 70 1.95 -9.73 17.61
N LEU A 71 1.14 -10.16 16.63
CA LEU A 71 1.51 -11.08 15.56
C LEU A 71 2.24 -10.41 14.40
N ILE A 72 1.75 -9.23 13.98
CA ILE A 72 2.30 -8.50 12.82
C ILE A 72 2.51 -7.03 13.14
N THR A 73 3.54 -6.44 12.54
CA THR A 73 3.77 -5.00 12.59
C THR A 73 3.72 -4.41 11.19
N LEU A 74 2.60 -3.74 10.88
CA LEU A 74 2.47 -2.95 9.66
C LEU A 74 2.76 -1.49 9.95
N LYS A 75 3.85 -0.99 9.36
CA LYS A 75 4.23 0.42 9.38
C LYS A 75 4.32 0.93 7.96
N GLY A 76 3.50 1.93 7.64
CA GLY A 76 3.48 2.54 6.33
C GLY A 76 2.53 3.72 6.31
N LYS A 77 2.70 4.60 5.31
CA LYS A 77 1.75 5.68 5.07
C LYS A 77 0.35 5.07 4.87
N ASN A 78 -0.67 5.68 5.46
CA ASN A 78 -2.09 5.30 5.36
C ASN A 78 -2.51 4.00 6.06
N TRP A 79 -1.57 3.19 6.56
CA TRP A 79 -1.88 2.10 7.47
C TRP A 79 -2.16 2.66 8.86
N ASN A 80 -3.27 2.21 9.45
CA ASN A 80 -3.66 2.57 10.79
C ASN A 80 -4.21 1.34 11.54
N TRP A 81 -4.21 1.44 12.87
CA TRP A 81 -4.71 0.41 13.77
C TRP A 81 -5.88 1.02 14.53
N PRO A 82 -7.13 0.75 14.12
CA PRO A 82 -8.31 1.21 14.86
C PRO A 82 -8.42 0.53 16.24
N ASP A 83 -7.93 -0.71 16.35
CA ASP A 83 -7.84 -1.49 17.57
C ASP A 83 -6.66 -2.48 17.48
N ASN A 84 -6.51 -3.37 18.46
CA ASN A 84 -5.39 -4.32 18.52
C ASN A 84 -5.56 -5.53 17.58
N ASN A 85 -6.77 -5.80 17.10
CA ASN A 85 -7.10 -6.95 16.25
C ASN A 85 -7.35 -6.58 14.80
N THR A 86 -7.37 -5.29 14.47
CA THR A 86 -7.68 -4.80 13.14
C THR A 86 -6.63 -3.82 12.68
N THR A 87 -6.21 -3.93 11.41
CA THR A 87 -5.40 -2.91 10.74
C THR A 87 -5.98 -2.58 9.37
N GLU A 88 -5.94 -1.30 9.01
CA GLU A 88 -6.63 -0.77 7.84
C GLU A 88 -5.72 0.14 7.01
N TYR A 89 -5.85 0.04 5.69
CA TYR A 89 -5.30 1.03 4.77
C TYR A 89 -6.39 2.05 4.41
N ASN A 90 -6.16 3.31 4.77
CA ASN A 90 -7.08 4.42 4.53
C ASN A 90 -6.57 5.35 3.41
N ASP A 91 -7.28 5.41 2.28
CA ASP A 91 -7.05 6.43 1.27
C ASP A 91 -8.10 7.55 1.36
N SER A 92 -7.67 8.70 1.88
CA SER A 92 -8.45 9.94 1.87
C SER A 92 -9.82 9.82 2.54
N GLY A 93 -9.93 9.04 3.61
CA GLY A 93 -11.15 8.78 4.37
C GLY A 93 -11.85 7.47 3.99
N ASN A 94 -11.42 6.78 2.94
CA ASN A 94 -11.98 5.50 2.52
C ASN A 94 -11.09 4.34 2.98
N ILE A 95 -11.70 3.32 3.60
CA ILE A 95 -11.00 2.08 3.94
C ILE A 95 -10.92 1.24 2.66
N VAL A 96 -9.70 1.04 2.18
CA VAL A 96 -9.41 0.30 0.95
C VAL A 96 -9.02 -1.13 1.25
N ALA A 97 -8.28 -1.36 2.33
CA ALA A 97 -7.95 -2.71 2.77
C ALA A 97 -8.08 -2.81 4.28
N ARG A 98 -8.45 -4.00 4.75
CA ARG A 98 -8.57 -4.34 6.17
C ARG A 98 -8.03 -5.75 6.40
N ILE A 99 -7.36 -5.94 7.52
CA ILE A 99 -7.02 -7.24 8.08
C ILE A 99 -7.59 -7.27 9.49
N GLU A 100 -8.28 -8.34 9.84
CA GLU A 100 -8.92 -8.54 11.13
C GLU A 100 -8.59 -9.94 11.65
N LEU A 101 -8.15 -10.01 12.91
CA LEU A 101 -7.95 -11.25 13.63
C LEU A 101 -9.17 -11.54 14.51
N GLY A 102 -9.65 -12.78 14.43
CA GLY A 102 -10.54 -13.35 15.43
C GLY A 102 -10.01 -14.67 15.97
N ASP A 103 -10.87 -15.37 16.71
CA ASP A 103 -10.52 -16.64 17.34
C ASP A 103 -10.42 -17.77 16.28
N GLY A 104 -9.18 -18.15 15.96
CA GLY A 104 -8.87 -19.19 14.96
C GLY A 104 -9.01 -18.77 13.50
N TRP A 105 -9.10 -17.46 13.23
CA TRP A 105 -9.20 -16.96 11.86
C TRP A 105 -8.57 -15.57 11.67
N VAL A 106 -8.13 -15.31 10.45
CA VAL A 106 -7.71 -14.00 9.94
C VAL A 106 -8.52 -13.68 8.69
N ASN A 107 -9.29 -12.61 8.73
CA ASN A 107 -9.98 -12.07 7.57
C ASN A 107 -9.15 -10.97 6.95
N TYR A 108 -9.14 -10.89 5.63
CA TYR A 108 -8.70 -9.69 4.95
C TYR A 108 -9.61 -9.32 3.79
N GLU A 109 -9.79 -8.01 3.61
CA GLU A 109 -10.55 -7.42 2.52
C GLU A 109 -9.67 -6.42 1.76
N ILE A 110 -9.82 -6.39 0.44
CA ILE A 110 -9.28 -5.32 -0.40
C ILE A 110 -10.38 -4.87 -1.36
N ASN A 111 -10.74 -3.59 -1.31
CA ASN A 111 -11.74 -2.98 -2.17
C ASN A 111 -11.08 -1.90 -3.04
N CYS A 112 -10.68 -2.29 -4.27
CA CYS A 112 -10.01 -1.39 -5.20
C CYS A 112 -10.86 -0.17 -5.58
N SER A 113 -12.19 -0.24 -5.45
CA SER A 113 -13.09 0.86 -5.82
C SER A 113 -13.11 1.99 -4.78
N LYS A 114 -12.47 1.78 -3.62
CA LYS A 114 -12.38 2.75 -2.53
C LYS A 114 -11.16 3.67 -2.63
N PHE A 115 -10.22 3.40 -3.54
CA PHE A 115 -9.16 4.36 -3.84
C PHE A 115 -9.74 5.66 -4.38
N LYS A 116 -9.10 6.79 -4.06
CA LYS A 116 -9.52 8.12 -4.52
C LYS A 116 -9.18 8.36 -5.98
N ASP A 117 -8.04 7.85 -6.45
CA ASP A 117 -7.54 8.07 -7.80
C ASP A 117 -8.00 6.98 -8.78
N GLN A 118 -8.63 7.39 -9.89
CA GLN A 118 -9.15 6.47 -10.91
C GLN A 118 -8.09 5.56 -11.52
N THR A 119 -6.86 6.05 -11.70
CA THR A 119 -5.77 5.25 -12.27
C THR A 119 -5.30 4.19 -11.28
N THR A 120 -5.26 4.52 -9.98
CA THR A 120 -4.97 3.56 -8.91
C THR A 120 -6.07 2.50 -8.81
N ILE A 121 -7.34 2.88 -8.92
CA ILE A 121 -8.49 1.94 -8.96
C ILE A 121 -8.27 0.90 -10.07
N GLU A 122 -8.05 1.35 -11.31
CA GLU A 122 -7.91 0.45 -12.46
C GLU A 122 -6.66 -0.44 -12.34
N LYS A 123 -5.56 0.08 -11.80
CA LYS A 123 -4.36 -0.72 -11.54
C LYS A 123 -4.58 -1.80 -10.48
N CYS A 124 -5.25 -1.45 -9.38
CA CYS A 124 -5.61 -2.41 -8.34
C CYS A 124 -6.52 -3.51 -8.89
N LYS A 125 -7.54 -3.15 -9.67
CA LYS A 125 -8.43 -4.11 -10.34
C LYS A 125 -7.66 -5.06 -11.25
N ASN A 126 -6.73 -4.52 -12.04
CA ASN A 126 -5.91 -5.34 -12.93
C ASN A 126 -4.97 -6.29 -12.17
N LEU A 127 -4.47 -5.89 -11.00
CA LEU A 127 -3.64 -6.75 -10.14
C LEU A 127 -4.46 -7.89 -9.52
N LEU A 128 -5.70 -7.62 -9.07
CA LEU A 128 -6.56 -8.61 -8.42
C LEU A 128 -7.41 -9.43 -9.41
N GLY A 129 -7.59 -8.95 -10.64
CA GLY A 129 -8.56 -9.46 -11.59
C GLY A 129 -10.03 -9.21 -11.19
N LYS A 130 -10.28 -8.46 -10.12
CA LYS A 130 -11.61 -8.19 -9.53
C LYS A 130 -11.67 -6.79 -8.91
N SER A 131 -12.88 -6.27 -8.67
CA SER A 131 -13.10 -4.97 -8.00
C SER A 131 -12.84 -5.00 -6.50
N SER A 132 -13.04 -6.16 -5.89
CA SER A 132 -12.78 -6.41 -4.48
C SER A 132 -12.50 -7.89 -4.26
N ILE A 133 -11.79 -8.18 -3.18
CA ILE A 133 -11.61 -9.52 -2.65
C ILE A 133 -11.84 -9.49 -1.15
N GLU A 134 -12.37 -10.58 -0.64
CA GLU A 134 -12.48 -10.87 0.79
C GLU A 134 -12.08 -12.34 0.96
N ALA A 135 -11.26 -12.64 1.95
CA ALA A 135 -10.85 -13.99 2.24
C ALA A 135 -10.75 -14.20 3.74
N ASN A 136 -11.18 -15.39 4.17
CA ASN A 136 -11.10 -15.88 5.53
C ASN A 136 -10.09 -17.02 5.58
N LEU A 137 -9.03 -16.84 6.37
CA LEU A 137 -7.98 -17.82 6.58
C LEU A 137 -8.13 -18.41 7.99
N THR A 138 -8.44 -19.69 8.10
CA THR A 138 -8.66 -20.38 9.38
C THR A 138 -7.50 -21.30 9.74
N TYR A 139 -7.21 -21.51 11.04
CA TYR A 139 -6.09 -22.33 11.51
C TYR A 139 -6.30 -22.97 12.90
#